data_AF-A0A8T4FQ28-F1
#
_entry.id   AF-A0A8T4FQ28-F1
#
_cell.length_a   1.000
_cell.length_b   1.000
_cell.length_c   1.000
_cell.angle_alpha   90.00
_cell.angle_beta   90.00
_cell.angle_gamma   90.00
#
_symmetry.space_group_name_H-M   'P 1'
#
loop_
_entity.id
_entity.type
_entity.pdbx_description
1 polymer ?
#
loop_
_entity_poly.entity_id
_entity_poly.type
_entity_poly.pdbx_seq_one_letter_code
_entity_poly.pdbx_strand_id
1 'polypeptide(L)'
;MSQRNVANGKVPAAWCDSCGTILLGDRCSVCGSSGREFEINSPGDVRPCMGDSVDMVLGLFSEAFGTDSPLRGKAMFLNKVPGEDRADEVVAFGAVIAVVRFDLRLD
;
A
#
# COMPACT_ATOMS: atom_id res chain seq x y z
N MET A 1 -1.39 26.12 -9.80
CA MET A 1 -0.43 25.27 -9.06
C MET A 1 -0.46 25.70 -7.60
N SER A 2 -1.24 25.01 -6.76
CA SER A 2 -1.30 25.28 -5.32
C SER A 2 -0.40 24.26 -4.63
N GLN A 3 0.78 24.68 -4.18
CA GLN A 3 1.62 23.87 -3.30
C GLN A 3 0.91 23.79 -1.94
N ARG A 4 0.33 22.63 -1.63
CA ARG A 4 -0.05 22.27 -0.26
C ARG A 4 1.05 21.41 0.35
N ASN A 5 2.20 22.02 0.61
CA ASN A 5 3.25 21.37 1.41
C ASN A 5 3.01 21.68 2.89
N VAL A 6 2.00 21.03 3.47
CA VAL A 6 1.95 20.78 4.91
C VAL A 6 1.88 19.26 5.06
N ALA A 7 3.03 18.61 4.97
CA ALA A 7 3.12 17.16 5.16
C ALA A 7 3.00 16.86 6.66
N ASN A 8 1.78 16.66 7.15
CA ASN A 8 1.50 16.09 8.49
C ASN A 8 1.87 14.59 8.55
N GLY A 9 2.97 14.19 7.92
CA GLY A 9 3.35 12.79 7.74
C GLY A 9 2.51 12.02 6.71
N LYS A 10 1.74 12.69 5.85
CA LYS A 10 0.97 12.09 4.75
C LYS A 10 1.46 12.57 3.38
N VAL A 11 1.43 11.68 2.39
CA VAL A 11 1.84 11.90 1.00
C VAL A 11 0.72 11.42 0.07
N PRO A 12 0.35 12.18 -0.97
CA PRO A 12 -0.63 11.72 -1.96
C PRO A 12 -0.05 10.62 -2.85
N ALA A 13 -0.90 9.65 -3.19
CA ALA A 13 -0.63 8.60 -4.17
C ALA A 13 -1.85 8.43 -5.08
N ALA A 14 -1.65 7.81 -6.24
CA ALA A 14 -2.71 7.60 -7.22
C ALA A 14 -2.84 6.12 -7.58
N TRP A 15 -4.08 5.66 -7.80
CA TRP A 15 -4.40 4.28 -8.15
C TRP A 15 -5.24 4.22 -9.42
N CYS A 16 -4.94 3.26 -10.29
CA CYS A 16 -5.78 2.94 -11.43
C CYS A 16 -6.74 1.80 -11.06
N ASP A 17 -8.03 2.12 -10.91
CA ASP A 17 -9.05 1.10 -10.60
C ASP A 17 -9.24 0.08 -11.73
N SER A 18 -9.03 0.48 -12.99
CA SER A 18 -9.15 -0.42 -14.16
C SER A 18 -8.04 -1.47 -14.23
N CYS A 19 -6.78 -1.07 -13.99
CA CYS A 19 -5.63 -1.97 -14.04
C CYS A 19 -5.25 -2.56 -12.67
N GLY A 20 -5.82 -2.02 -11.59
CA GLY A 20 -5.54 -2.45 -10.22
C GLY A 20 -4.09 -2.21 -9.81
N THR A 21 -3.54 -1.02 -10.07
CA THR A 21 -2.13 -0.71 -9.74
C THR A 21 -1.93 0.75 -9.37
N ILE A 22 -0.84 1.04 -8.65
CA ILE A 22 -0.37 2.40 -8.38
C ILE A 22 0.08 3.08 -9.68
N LEU A 23 -0.15 4.39 -9.76
CA LEU A 23 0.29 5.26 -10.83
C LEU A 23 1.42 6.18 -10.36
N LEU A 24 2.39 6.41 -11.26
CA LEU A 24 3.48 7.38 -11.07
C LEU A 24 3.14 8.78 -11.61
N GLY A 25 1.99 8.91 -12.27
CA GLY A 25 1.48 10.18 -12.80
C GLY A 25 -0.04 10.14 -12.92
N ASP A 26 -0.61 11.16 -13.54
CA ASP A 26 -2.04 11.46 -13.46
C ASP A 26 -2.93 10.44 -14.21
N ARG A 27 -2.34 9.70 -15.18
CA ARG A 27 -3.05 8.74 -16.04
C ARG A 27 -2.29 7.42 -16.14
N CYS A 28 -3.04 6.33 -16.27
CA CYS A 28 -2.49 5.01 -16.47
C CYS A 28 -1.86 4.86 -17.86
N SER A 29 -0.59 4.44 -17.92
CA SER A 29 0.12 4.18 -19.18
C SER A 29 -0.39 2.93 -19.93
N VAL A 30 -1.13 2.05 -19.23
CA VAL A 30 -1.67 0.80 -19.81
C VAL A 30 -3.06 1.03 -20.41
N CYS A 31 -4.01 1.59 -19.63
CA CYS A 31 -5.40 1.75 -20.07
C CYS A 31 -5.85 3.19 -20.35
N GLY A 32 -5.02 4.19 -20.01
CA GLY A 32 -5.34 5.60 -20.21
C GLY A 32 -6.32 6.23 -19.21
N SER A 33 -6.92 5.45 -18.28
CA SER A 33 -7.80 5.98 -17.23
C SER A 33 -7.07 6.94 -16.29
N SER A 34 -7.80 7.90 -15.71
CA SER A 34 -7.28 8.78 -14.66
C SER A 34 -7.03 8.01 -13.36
N GLY A 35 -6.04 8.44 -12.59
CA GLY A 35 -5.79 7.93 -11.26
C GLY A 35 -6.81 8.44 -10.24
N ARG A 36 -7.27 7.56 -9.34
CA ARG A 36 -7.96 7.96 -8.11
C ARG A 36 -6.91 8.25 -7.04
N GLU A 37 -6.99 9.44 -6.45
CA GLU A 37 -6.08 9.85 -5.37
C GLU A 37 -6.45 9.17 -4.04
N PHE A 38 -5.42 8.87 -3.26
CA PHE A 38 -5.51 8.42 -1.87
C PHE A 38 -4.25 8.86 -1.11
N GLU A 39 -4.24 8.72 0.22
CA GLU A 39 -3.11 9.12 1.05
C GLU A 39 -2.39 7.92 1.65
N ILE A 40 -1.07 8.03 1.74
CA ILE A 40 -0.17 7.10 2.43
C ILE A 40 0.70 7.87 3.42
N ASN A 41 1.34 7.19 4.36
CA ASN A 41 2.31 7.83 5.26
C ASN A 41 3.60 8.22 4.52
N SER A 42 4.20 9.34 4.95
CA SER A 42 5.57 9.71 4.59
C SER A 42 6.56 8.62 5.07
N PRO A 43 7.64 8.33 4.34
CA PRO A 43 8.18 9.09 3.21
C PRO A 43 7.50 8.83 1.86
N GLY A 44 6.48 7.96 1.78
CA GLY A 44 5.88 7.58 0.51
C GLY A 44 6.77 6.64 -0.31
N ASP A 45 7.61 5.85 0.37
CA ASP A 45 8.48 4.84 -0.24
C ASP A 45 7.68 3.56 -0.51
N VAL A 46 6.87 3.65 -1.58
CA VAL A 46 5.98 2.56 -2.00
C VAL A 46 6.71 1.58 -2.89
N ARG A 47 6.67 0.30 -2.51
CA ARG A 47 7.27 -0.80 -3.27
C ARG A 47 6.24 -1.91 -3.54
N PRO A 48 6.34 -2.63 -4.68
CA PRO A 48 5.51 -3.79 -4.92
C PRO A 48 5.67 -4.85 -3.83
N CYS A 49 4.57 -5.43 -3.38
CA CYS A 49 4.58 -6.62 -2.54
C CYS A 49 4.82 -7.84 -3.44
N MET A 50 5.96 -8.52 -3.28
CA MET A 50 6.38 -9.63 -4.15
C MET A 50 7.02 -10.76 -3.34
N GLY A 51 7.06 -11.96 -3.92
CA GLY A 51 7.67 -13.16 -3.31
C GLY A 51 7.08 -13.45 -1.93
N ASP A 52 7.93 -13.80 -0.98
CA ASP A 52 7.56 -14.16 0.40
C ASP A 52 6.73 -13.08 1.12
N SER A 53 6.83 -11.81 0.71
CA SER A 53 6.01 -10.74 1.28
C SER A 53 4.53 -10.90 0.97
N VAL A 54 4.19 -11.50 -0.18
CA VAL A 54 2.80 -11.80 -0.53
C VAL A 54 2.25 -12.86 0.42
N ASP A 55 2.99 -13.95 0.62
CA ASP A 55 2.56 -15.04 1.50
C ASP A 55 2.44 -14.57 2.96
N MET A 56 3.38 -13.73 3.42
CA MET A 56 3.29 -13.08 4.73
C MET A 56 1.98 -12.28 4.87
N VAL A 57 1.68 -11.38 3.93
CA VAL A 57 0.49 -10.53 4.01
C VAL A 57 -0.80 -11.35 3.95
N LEU A 58 -0.89 -12.32 3.03
CA LEU A 58 -2.06 -13.20 2.91
C LEU A 58 -2.24 -14.08 4.17
N GLY A 59 -1.15 -14.57 4.74
CA GLY A 59 -1.16 -15.33 6.00
C GLY A 59 -1.72 -14.50 7.15
N LEU A 60 -1.18 -13.30 7.37
CA LEU A 60 -1.67 -12.37 8.40
C LEU A 60 -3.14 -11.97 8.18
N PHE A 61 -3.55 -11.76 6.93
CA PHE A 61 -4.94 -11.44 6.61
C PHE A 61 -5.88 -12.62 6.90
N SER A 62 -5.45 -13.84 6.56
CA SER A 62 -6.19 -15.07 6.89
C SER A 62 -6.27 -15.31 8.39
N GLU A 63 -5.21 -15.03 9.14
CA GLU A 63 -5.21 -15.14 10.60
C GLU A 63 -6.18 -14.14 11.24
N ALA A 64 -6.14 -12.87 10.80
CA ALA A 64 -6.97 -11.81 11.35
C ALA A 64 -8.46 -11.92 10.98
N PHE A 65 -8.76 -12.38 9.76
CA PHE A 65 -10.13 -12.35 9.20
C PHE A 65 -10.70 -13.72 8.81
N GLY A 66 -9.93 -14.80 8.96
CA GLY A 66 -10.31 -16.16 8.56
C GLY A 66 -10.22 -16.44 7.06
N THR A 67 -9.79 -15.49 6.23
CA THR A 67 -9.63 -15.65 4.77
C THR A 67 -8.74 -14.56 4.16
N ASP A 68 -8.01 -14.89 3.11
CA ASP A 68 -7.25 -13.95 2.27
C ASP A 68 -7.88 -13.72 0.88
N SER A 69 -9.04 -14.32 0.64
CA SER A 69 -9.67 -14.33 -0.69
C SER A 69 -9.87 -12.93 -1.32
N PRO A 70 -10.11 -11.84 -0.56
CA PRO A 70 -10.19 -10.50 -1.17
C PRO A 70 -8.87 -10.00 -1.76
N LEU A 71 -7.73 -10.47 -1.26
CA LEU A 71 -6.40 -10.01 -1.66
C LEU A 71 -5.69 -10.96 -2.62
N ARG A 72 -6.06 -12.24 -2.61
CA ARG A 72 -5.44 -13.27 -3.44
C ARG A 72 -5.48 -12.90 -4.93
N GLY A 73 -4.30 -12.88 -5.55
CA GLY A 73 -4.14 -12.55 -6.98
C GLY A 73 -4.33 -11.06 -7.32
N LYS A 74 -4.39 -10.17 -6.32
CA LYS A 74 -4.48 -8.73 -6.52
C LYS A 74 -3.11 -8.09 -6.31
N ALA A 75 -2.85 -6.99 -7.00
CA ALA A 75 -1.63 -6.22 -6.76
C ALA A 75 -1.71 -5.58 -5.37
N MET A 76 -0.64 -5.78 -4.60
CA MET A 76 -0.45 -5.18 -3.30
C MET A 76 0.88 -4.43 -3.30
N PHE A 77 0.96 -3.38 -2.50
CA PHE A 77 2.15 -2.58 -2.32
C PHE A 77 2.40 -2.39 -0.83
N LEU A 78 3.66 -2.20 -0.48
CA LEU A 78 4.10 -1.90 0.88
C LEU A 78 4.64 -0.47 0.87
N ASN A 79 4.13 0.37 1.76
CA ASN A 79 4.66 1.71 1.98
C ASN A 79 5.36 1.76 3.34
N LYS A 80 6.61 2.20 3.36
CA LYS A 80 7.35 2.36 4.61
C LYS A 80 6.67 3.39 5.52
N VAL A 81 6.46 3.04 6.78
CA VAL A 81 5.99 3.96 7.82
C VAL A 81 7.20 4.53 8.57
N PRO A 82 7.19 5.82 8.97
CA PRO A 82 8.30 6.40 9.73
C PRO A 82 8.19 5.94 11.20
N GLY A 83 9.32 5.59 11.80
CA GLY A 83 9.37 5.09 13.17
C GLY A 83 10.67 4.33 13.43
N GLU A 84 10.90 3.99 14.70
CA GLU A 84 12.00 3.13 15.13
C GLU A 84 11.72 1.67 14.73
N ASP A 85 10.49 1.21 14.95
CA ASP A 85 10.03 -0.10 14.55
C ASP A 85 9.87 -0.21 13.04
N ARG A 86 10.22 -1.39 12.50
CA ARG A 86 9.96 -1.69 11.09
C ARG A 86 8.46 -1.94 10.90
N ALA A 87 7.78 -0.94 10.33
CA ALA A 87 6.38 -1.04 9.95
C ALA A 87 6.15 -0.64 8.50
N ASP A 88 5.23 -1.34 7.83
CA ASP A 88 4.81 -1.03 6.47
C ASP A 88 3.27 -0.94 6.41
N GLU A 89 2.75 0.09 5.75
CA GLU A 89 1.36 0.14 5.29
C GLU A 89 1.19 -0.83 4.12
N VAL A 90 0.15 -1.66 4.17
CA VAL A 90 -0.27 -2.49 3.03
C VAL A 90 -1.28 -1.68 2.23
N VAL A 91 -0.96 -1.46 0.95
CA VAL A 91 -1.79 -0.73 0.00
C VAL A 91 -2.35 -1.70 -1.03
N ALA A 92 -3.66 -1.70 -1.18
CA ALA A 92 -4.36 -2.42 -2.24
C ALA A 92 -5.65 -1.68 -2.59
N PHE A 93 -6.14 -1.85 -3.83
CA PHE A 93 -7.38 -1.22 -4.29
C PHE A 93 -7.43 0.31 -4.05
N GLY A 94 -6.28 0.98 -4.18
CA GLY A 94 -6.16 2.42 -4.00
C GLY A 94 -6.53 2.90 -2.60
N ALA A 95 -6.19 2.11 -1.58
CA ALA A 95 -6.32 2.49 -0.17
C ALA A 95 -5.22 1.80 0.65
N VAL A 96 -4.87 2.40 1.78
CA VAL A 96 -4.15 1.70 2.85
C VAL A 96 -5.16 0.79 3.56
N ILE A 97 -4.93 -0.53 3.51
CA ILE A 97 -5.88 -1.53 4.04
C ILE A 97 -5.40 -2.16 5.36
N ALA A 98 -4.11 -2.07 5.66
CA ALA A 98 -3.53 -2.60 6.89
C ALA A 98 -2.18 -1.92 7.20
N VAL A 99 -1.68 -2.14 8.41
CA VAL A 99 -0.29 -1.85 8.80
C VAL A 99 0.29 -3.13 9.35
N VAL A 100 1.36 -3.63 8.72
CA VAL A 100 2.15 -4.73 9.25
C VAL A 100 3.30 -4.16 10.07
N ARG A 101 3.50 -4.69 11.27
CA ARG A 101 4.59 -4.31 12.17
C ARG A 101 5.43 -5.53 12.44
N PHE A 102 6.74 -5.39 12.29
CA PHE A 102 7.66 -6.41 12.75
C PHE A 102 7.79 -6.28 14.27
N ASP A 103 7.45 -7.34 14.98
CA ASP A 103 7.57 -7.43 16.42
C ASP A 103 8.35 -8.70 16.76
N LEU A 104 9.58 -8.53 17.26
CA LEU A 104 10.43 -9.65 17.65
C LEU A 104 10.17 -9.97 19.11
N ARG A 105 9.22 -10.88 19.35
CA ARG A 105 8.98 -11.45 20.68
C ARG A 105 9.64 -12.80 20.79
N LEU A 106 10.27 -13.04 21.93
CA LEU A 106 10.67 -14.36 22.40
C LEU A 106 9.49 -14.87 23.22
N ASP A 107 8.51 -15.49 22.58
CA ASP A 107 7.58 -16.35 23.31
C ASP A 107 8.31 -17.58 23.89
#